data_AF-A0A522KJ51-F1
#
_entry.id   AF-A0A522KJ51-F1
#
_cell.length_a   1.000
_cell.length_b   1.000
_cell.length_c   1.000
_cell.angle_alpha   90.00
_cell.angle_beta   90.00
_cell.angle_gamma   90.00
#
_symmetry.space_group_name_H-M   'P 1'
#
loop_
_entity.id
_entity.type
_entity.pdbx_description
1 polymer ?
#
loop_
_entity_poly.entity_id
_entity_poly.type
_entity_poly.pdbx_seq_one_letter_code
_entity_poly.pdbx_strand_id
1 'polypeptide(L)'
;MSGLDRFPALKACVAALAACSLCALAHAQSSIDATNLIGVPVKLPIRSMKDIRYSSIVTQQFDYSCGAAALGTLLKYGYGIDIPEVELIRRMMTFSKPEVVQKNGFSMLDMKKFVETIGLRGRGFRVNADALYHLQIPVLVLMNINGYEHFVIVKHAEDGRVFLADPALGNRIVAEGDFAKTWNGLVFAVLGKPFKEDSPLLQNNESLALKLRANALANGTAATPFVDYGLERAVMF
;
A
#
# COMPACT_ATOMS: atom_id res chain seq x y z
N MET A 1 -6.27 -18.63 70.86
CA MET A 1 -5.26 -18.06 69.92
C MET A 1 -5.19 -18.97 68.70
N SER A 2 -5.22 -18.38 67.51
CA SER A 2 -4.96 -18.94 66.15
C SER A 2 -5.80 -20.14 65.68
N GLY A 3 -6.41 -20.17 64.50
CA GLY A 3 -6.36 -19.26 63.36
C GLY A 3 -7.30 -19.76 62.26
N LEU A 4 -8.01 -18.81 61.65
CA LEU A 4 -8.88 -19.00 60.49
C LEU A 4 -8.05 -19.10 59.18
N ASP A 5 -8.67 -19.79 58.22
CA ASP A 5 -8.79 -19.42 56.80
C ASP A 5 -7.82 -19.94 55.70
N ARG A 6 -8.44 -20.72 54.80
CA ARG A 6 -8.58 -20.53 53.34
C ARG A 6 -7.48 -20.98 52.36
N PHE A 7 -7.80 -22.03 51.61
CA PHE A 7 -7.51 -22.16 50.17
C PHE A 7 -8.85 -22.20 49.42
N PRO A 8 -9.04 -21.47 48.29
CA PRO A 8 -8.42 -21.90 47.03
C PRO A 8 -8.12 -20.74 46.05
N ALA A 9 -6.85 -20.31 45.94
CA ALA A 9 -6.44 -19.30 44.96
C ALA A 9 -5.91 -19.90 43.63
N LEU A 10 -5.87 -21.23 43.48
CA LEU A 10 -5.16 -21.87 42.36
C LEU A 10 -6.04 -22.18 41.13
N LYS A 11 -7.38 -22.11 41.24
CA LYS A 11 -8.29 -22.42 40.12
C LYS A 11 -8.71 -21.20 39.28
N ALA A 12 -8.43 -19.98 39.75
CA ALA A 12 -8.86 -18.76 39.05
C ALA A 12 -7.90 -18.31 37.92
N CYS A 13 -6.62 -18.69 37.97
CA CYS A 13 -5.63 -18.19 37.00
C CYS A 13 -5.62 -18.92 35.65
N VAL A 14 -6.15 -20.14 35.56
CA VAL A 14 -6.18 -20.88 34.27
C VAL A 14 -7.34 -20.43 33.37
N ALA A 15 -8.43 -19.93 33.96
CA ALA A 15 -9.58 -19.43 33.19
C ALA A 15 -9.31 -18.07 32.51
N ALA A 16 -8.37 -17.26 33.02
CA ALA A 16 -8.04 -15.96 32.44
C ALA A 16 -7.10 -16.02 31.23
N LEU A 17 -6.35 -17.12 31.05
CA LEU A 17 -5.42 -17.30 29.93
C LEU A 17 -6.05 -17.95 28.70
N ALA A 18 -7.22 -18.57 28.82
CA ALA A 18 -7.95 -19.18 27.71
C ALA A 18 -8.86 -18.19 26.94
N ALA A 19 -9.10 -17.00 27.48
CA ALA A 19 -10.01 -16.01 26.88
C ALA A 19 -9.33 -15.00 25.94
N CYS A 20 -7.98 -14.94 25.91
CA CYS A 20 -7.23 -13.98 25.08
C CYS A 20 -6.71 -14.54 23.75
N SER A 21 -6.98 -15.81 23.43
CA SER A 21 -6.53 -16.45 22.19
C SER A 21 -7.49 -16.30 20.99
N LEU A 22 -8.53 -15.47 21.12
CA LEU A 22 -9.54 -15.24 20.07
C LEU A 22 -9.73 -13.74 19.76
N CYS A 23 -8.68 -12.92 19.85
CA CYS A 23 -8.66 -11.67 19.09
C CYS A 23 -8.21 -11.99 17.67
N ALA A 24 -9.12 -12.56 16.87
CA ALA A 24 -8.98 -12.48 15.43
C ALA A 24 -8.89 -11.00 15.06
N LEU A 25 -7.86 -10.63 14.28
CA LEU A 25 -7.78 -9.34 13.59
C LEU A 25 -9.00 -9.20 12.66
N ALA A 26 -10.13 -8.78 13.22
CA ALA A 26 -11.31 -8.43 12.47
C ALA A 26 -10.96 -7.17 11.68
N HIS A 27 -10.63 -7.34 10.40
CA HIS A 27 -10.77 -6.26 9.44
C HIS A 27 -12.26 -5.96 9.39
N ALA A 28 -12.69 -4.91 10.10
CA ALA A 28 -14.06 -4.44 10.09
C ALA A 28 -14.38 -3.88 8.70
N GLN A 29 -14.77 -4.78 7.78
CA GLN A 29 -15.39 -4.38 6.53
C GLN A 29 -16.85 -4.03 6.86
N SER A 30 -17.17 -2.74 6.89
CA SER A 30 -18.56 -2.31 6.94
C SER A 30 -19.21 -2.60 5.58
N SER A 31 -20.42 -3.13 5.60
CA SER A 31 -21.24 -3.32 4.40
C SER A 31 -22.58 -2.66 4.65
N ILE A 32 -23.01 -1.78 3.74
CA ILE A 32 -24.40 -1.32 3.69
C ILE A 32 -25.18 -2.37 2.92
N ASP A 33 -26.24 -2.88 3.54
CA ASP A 33 -27.23 -3.70 2.86
C ASP A 33 -28.21 -2.76 2.13
N ALA A 34 -28.03 -2.64 0.82
CA ALA A 34 -28.86 -1.77 -0.03
C ALA A 34 -30.13 -2.47 -0.54
N THR A 35 -30.54 -3.57 0.09
CA THR A 35 -31.74 -4.36 -0.23
C THR A 35 -32.98 -3.49 -0.43
N ASN A 36 -33.13 -2.41 0.34
CA ASN A 36 -34.30 -1.53 0.30
C ASN A 36 -34.29 -0.50 -0.84
N LEU A 37 -33.24 -0.40 -1.66
CA LEU A 37 -33.14 0.63 -2.70
C LEU A 37 -33.36 0.09 -4.13
N ILE A 38 -33.10 -1.20 -4.39
CA ILE A 38 -33.12 -1.78 -5.75
C ILE A 38 -33.85 -3.15 -5.82
N GLY A 39 -34.34 -3.71 -4.70
CA GLY A 39 -34.96 -5.05 -4.69
C GLY A 39 -34.00 -6.21 -5.00
N VAL A 40 -32.72 -5.90 -5.20
CA VAL A 40 -31.61 -6.85 -5.34
C VAL A 40 -30.68 -6.67 -4.15
N PRO A 41 -30.30 -7.73 -3.42
CA PRO A 41 -29.34 -7.62 -2.33
C PRO A 41 -27.95 -7.27 -2.89
N VAL A 42 -27.63 -5.98 -2.89
CA VAL A 42 -26.31 -5.47 -3.25
C VAL A 42 -25.50 -5.26 -1.97
N LYS A 43 -24.49 -6.12 -1.75
CA LYS A 43 -23.48 -5.90 -0.71
C LYS A 43 -22.39 -4.98 -1.25
N LEU A 44 -22.39 -3.72 -0.84
CA LEU A 44 -21.33 -2.77 -1.18
C LEU A 44 -20.21 -2.86 -0.13
N PRO A 45 -18.98 -3.27 -0.50
CA PRO A 45 -17.86 -3.29 0.42
C PRO A 45 -17.42 -1.86 0.72
N ILE A 46 -17.59 -1.41 1.96
CA ILE A 46 -17.14 -0.08 2.40
C ILE A 46 -15.69 -0.20 2.86
N ARG A 47 -14.86 0.71 2.38
CA ARG A 47 -13.45 0.83 2.77
C ARG A 47 -13.21 2.21 3.33
N SER A 48 -12.38 2.32 4.37
CA SER A 48 -12.01 3.63 4.90
C SER A 48 -11.11 4.36 3.90
N MET A 49 -11.06 5.70 4.00
CA MET A 49 -10.14 6.50 3.19
C MET A 49 -8.68 6.09 3.39
N LYS A 50 -8.33 5.63 4.60
CA LYS A 50 -7.01 5.07 4.90
C LYS A 50 -6.77 3.77 4.14
N ASP A 51 -7.71 2.83 4.16
CA ASP A 51 -7.57 1.54 3.47
C ASP A 51 -7.46 1.71 1.95
N ILE A 52 -8.20 2.67 1.39
CA ILE A 52 -8.11 3.01 -0.03
C ILE A 52 -6.71 3.56 -0.35
N ARG A 53 -6.21 4.50 0.48
CA ARG A 53 -4.88 5.11 0.31
C ARG A 53 -3.76 4.09 0.39
N TYR A 54 -3.79 3.19 1.36
CA TYR A 54 -2.77 2.15 1.57
C TYR A 54 -3.09 0.83 0.85
N SER A 55 -4.02 0.84 -0.10
CA SER A 55 -4.37 -0.34 -0.87
C SER A 55 -3.14 -0.89 -1.59
N SER A 56 -2.93 -2.20 -1.47
CA SER A 56 -1.81 -2.91 -2.11
C SER A 56 -0.41 -2.39 -1.75
N ILE A 57 -0.25 -1.88 -0.52
CA ILE A 57 1.03 -1.45 0.06
C ILE A 57 1.27 -2.18 1.38
N VAL A 58 2.51 -2.57 1.65
CA VAL A 58 2.98 -2.95 2.99
C VAL A 58 3.44 -1.66 3.69
N THR A 59 2.73 -1.26 4.74
CA THR A 59 3.04 -0.05 5.51
C THR A 59 4.32 -0.24 6.32
N GLN A 60 5.17 0.78 6.38
CA GLN A 60 6.32 0.75 7.28
C GLN A 60 5.91 0.92 8.74
N GLN A 61 6.56 0.21 9.66
CA GLN A 61 6.36 0.35 11.10
C GLN A 61 7.50 1.09 11.81
N PHE A 62 8.67 1.21 11.17
CA PHE A 62 9.86 1.85 11.73
C PHE A 62 10.38 2.95 10.80
N ASP A 63 11.03 3.97 11.38
CA ASP A 63 11.55 5.10 10.60
C ASP A 63 12.68 4.71 9.66
N TYR A 64 13.39 3.61 9.91
CA TYR A 64 14.48 3.13 9.06
C TYR A 64 14.07 2.01 8.10
N SER A 65 12.81 1.55 8.14
CA SER A 65 12.36 0.38 7.40
C SER A 65 11.69 0.70 6.06
N CYS A 66 11.71 1.96 5.60
CA CYS A 66 11.10 2.37 4.33
C CYS A 66 11.55 1.50 3.14
N GLY A 67 12.85 1.23 3.03
CA GLY A 67 13.41 0.34 2.00
C GLY A 67 12.93 -1.11 2.12
N ALA A 68 12.84 -1.64 3.35
CA ALA A 68 12.31 -2.97 3.59
C ALA A 68 10.82 -3.05 3.26
N ALA A 69 10.00 -2.10 3.71
CA ALA A 69 8.56 -2.07 3.42
C ALA A 69 8.27 -1.88 1.92
N ALA A 70 9.05 -1.04 1.22
CA ALA A 70 8.97 -0.89 -0.23
C ALA A 70 9.32 -2.21 -0.95
N LEU A 71 10.41 -2.86 -0.55
CA LEU A 71 10.78 -4.16 -1.12
C LEU A 71 9.73 -5.23 -0.81
N GLY A 72 9.22 -5.28 0.41
CA GLY A 72 8.16 -6.21 0.83
C GLY A 72 6.87 -6.02 0.02
N THR A 73 6.50 -4.77 -0.26
CA THR A 73 5.37 -4.44 -1.15
C THR A 73 5.59 -5.00 -2.56
N LEU A 74 6.78 -4.78 -3.14
CA LEU A 74 7.12 -5.30 -4.47
C LEU A 74 7.11 -6.83 -4.50
N LEU A 75 7.67 -7.49 -3.48
CA LEU A 75 7.71 -8.95 -3.39
C LEU A 75 6.30 -9.55 -3.23
N LYS A 76 5.49 -8.98 -2.34
CA LYS A 76 4.14 -9.46 -2.06
C LYS A 76 3.23 -9.34 -3.28
N TYR A 77 3.15 -8.14 -3.86
CA TYR A 77 2.18 -7.86 -4.92
C TYR A 77 2.75 -8.08 -6.32
N GLY A 78 4.06 -7.99 -6.52
CA GLY A 78 4.70 -8.24 -7.81
C GLY A 78 5.09 -9.70 -8.04
N TYR A 79 5.57 -10.38 -7.00
CA TYR A 79 6.10 -11.75 -7.10
C TYR A 79 5.29 -12.79 -6.33
N GLY A 80 4.28 -12.39 -5.55
CA GLY A 80 3.50 -13.30 -4.71
C GLY A 80 4.27 -13.85 -3.51
N ILE A 81 5.40 -13.23 -3.14
CA ILE A 81 6.25 -13.64 -2.03
C ILE A 81 5.86 -12.77 -0.82
N ASP A 82 5.03 -13.31 0.07
CA ASP A 82 4.58 -12.60 1.27
C ASP A 82 5.57 -12.82 2.42
N ILE A 83 6.39 -11.81 2.72
CA ILE A 83 7.31 -11.80 3.85
C ILE A 83 6.92 -10.62 4.74
N PRO A 84 6.61 -10.85 6.03
CA PRO A 84 6.27 -9.76 6.93
C PRO A 84 7.47 -8.82 7.14
N GLU A 85 7.20 -7.53 7.33
CA GLU A 85 8.22 -6.48 7.43
C GLU A 85 9.31 -6.82 8.46
N VAL A 86 8.93 -7.28 9.65
CA VAL A 86 9.88 -7.63 10.73
C VAL A 86 10.83 -8.75 10.31
N GLU A 87 10.34 -9.75 9.57
CA GLU A 87 11.17 -10.84 9.05
C GLU A 87 12.08 -10.35 7.92
N LEU A 88 11.57 -9.47 7.06
CA LEU A 88 12.36 -8.88 5.99
C LEU A 88 13.51 -8.02 6.54
N ILE A 89 13.22 -7.19 7.55
CA ILE A 89 14.23 -6.42 8.30
C ILE A 89 15.29 -7.37 8.87
N ARG A 90 14.88 -8.44 9.54
CA ARG A 90 15.81 -9.43 10.14
C ARG A 90 16.75 -10.04 9.10
N ARG A 91 16.21 -10.47 7.96
CA ARG A 91 17.00 -11.09 6.88
C ARG A 91 17.92 -10.10 6.18
N MET A 92 17.46 -8.87 5.98
CA MET A 92 18.28 -7.81 5.39
C MET A 92 19.40 -7.37 6.35
N MET A 93 19.14 -7.35 7.66
CA MET A 93 20.12 -6.98 8.69
C MET A 93 21.35 -7.90 8.70
N THR A 94 21.24 -9.14 8.21
CA THR A 94 22.39 -10.05 8.05
C THR A 94 23.46 -9.49 7.10
N PHE A 95 23.09 -8.58 6.20
CA PHE A 95 24.00 -7.99 5.21
C PHE A 95 24.47 -6.58 5.56
N SER A 96 23.98 -6.02 6.67
CA SER A 96 24.16 -4.63 7.07
C SER A 96 24.63 -4.54 8.51
N LYS A 97 25.00 -3.33 8.95
CA LYS A 97 25.34 -3.05 10.35
C LYS A 97 24.15 -2.35 11.01
N PRO A 98 23.68 -2.81 12.19
CA PRO A 98 22.52 -2.21 12.87
C PRO A 98 22.65 -0.70 13.08
N GLU A 99 23.86 -0.21 13.38
CA GLU A 99 24.12 1.21 13.63
C GLU A 99 23.94 2.05 12.36
N VAL A 100 24.30 1.49 11.19
CA VAL A 100 24.15 2.16 9.90
C VAL A 100 22.69 2.18 9.49
N VAL A 101 21.98 1.06 9.66
CA VAL A 101 20.56 0.95 9.29
C VAL A 101 19.70 1.89 10.14
N GLN A 102 19.94 1.97 11.45
CA GLN A 102 19.17 2.89 12.30
C GLN A 102 19.37 4.36 11.93
N LYS A 103 20.55 4.73 11.43
CA LYS A 103 20.85 6.12 11.06
C LYS A 103 20.43 6.48 9.64
N ASN A 104 20.66 5.59 8.68
CA ASN A 104 20.54 5.88 7.25
C ASN A 104 19.47 5.02 6.54
N GLY A 105 18.85 4.06 7.23
CA GLY A 105 17.97 3.08 6.61
C GLY A 105 18.72 1.98 5.85
N PHE A 106 17.96 1.12 5.17
CA PHE A 106 18.51 0.06 4.32
C PHE A 106 18.99 0.60 2.98
N SER A 107 20.19 0.21 2.55
CA SER A 107 20.71 0.61 1.24
C SER A 107 20.20 -0.27 0.10
N MET A 108 20.34 0.23 -1.15
CA MET A 108 20.09 -0.61 -2.34
C MET A 108 21.00 -1.83 -2.42
N LEU A 109 22.20 -1.77 -1.85
CA LEU A 109 23.11 -2.92 -1.80
C LEU A 109 22.58 -4.01 -0.87
N ASP A 110 21.99 -3.63 0.27
CA ASP A 110 21.39 -4.57 1.22
C ASP A 110 20.17 -5.25 0.59
N MET A 111 19.32 -4.46 -0.06
CA MET A 111 18.18 -4.98 -0.84
C MET A 111 18.66 -5.93 -1.94
N LYS A 112 19.71 -5.57 -2.69
CA LYS A 112 20.30 -6.43 -3.73
C LYS A 112 20.73 -7.78 -3.16
N LYS A 113 21.54 -7.79 -2.10
CA LYS A 113 22.04 -9.02 -1.48
C LYS A 113 20.89 -9.91 -1.02
N PHE A 114 19.88 -9.31 -0.40
CA PHE A 114 18.69 -10.04 0.02
C PHE A 114 17.92 -10.66 -1.16
N VAL A 115 17.60 -9.89 -2.21
CA VAL A 115 16.82 -10.43 -3.34
C VAL A 115 17.57 -11.54 -4.09
N GLU A 116 18.90 -11.50 -4.10
CA GLU A 116 19.73 -12.56 -4.65
C GLU A 116 19.62 -13.88 -3.85
N THR A 117 19.42 -13.83 -2.53
CA THR A 117 19.21 -15.04 -1.72
C THR A 117 17.91 -15.79 -2.03
N ILE A 118 16.89 -15.08 -2.55
CA ILE A 118 15.59 -15.66 -2.91
C ILE A 118 15.49 -16.01 -4.40
N GLY A 119 16.61 -15.95 -5.13
CA GLY A 119 16.69 -16.29 -6.55
C GLY A 119 16.18 -15.21 -7.50
N LEU A 120 16.02 -13.97 -7.01
CA LEU A 120 15.76 -12.79 -7.84
C LEU A 120 17.07 -12.03 -8.09
N ARG A 121 17.03 -11.06 -9.00
CA ARG A 121 18.18 -10.25 -9.41
C ARG A 121 17.88 -8.79 -9.16
N GLY A 122 18.58 -8.19 -8.19
CA GLY A 122 18.54 -6.75 -7.97
C GLY A 122 19.51 -6.02 -8.90
N ARG A 123 19.06 -4.94 -9.54
CA ARG A 123 19.88 -4.07 -10.39
C ARG A 123 19.59 -2.60 -10.11
N GLY A 124 20.64 -1.85 -9.82
CA GLY A 124 20.58 -0.39 -9.72
C GLY A 124 20.90 0.24 -11.07
N PHE A 125 20.13 1.23 -11.48
CA PHE A 125 20.30 1.99 -12.70
C PHE A 125 20.26 3.49 -12.38
N ARG A 126 20.96 4.29 -13.18
CA ARG A 126 20.79 5.73 -13.21
C ARG A 126 20.08 6.10 -14.49
N VAL A 127 18.90 6.69 -14.38
CA VAL A 127 18.04 6.98 -15.53
C VAL A 127 17.49 8.40 -15.43
N ASN A 128 17.05 8.94 -16.58
CA ASN A 128 16.36 10.22 -16.66
C ASN A 128 14.85 10.02 -16.42
N ALA A 129 14.13 11.10 -16.17
CA ALA A 129 12.68 11.07 -15.93
C ALA A 129 11.91 10.44 -17.11
N ASP A 130 12.36 10.66 -18.35
CA ASP A 130 11.78 10.07 -19.55
C ASP A 130 11.71 8.53 -19.50
N ALA A 131 12.68 7.89 -18.84
CA ALA A 131 12.71 6.44 -18.72
C ALA A 131 11.55 5.91 -17.85
N LEU A 132 10.96 6.74 -16.99
CA LEU A 132 9.85 6.36 -16.13
C LEU A 132 8.57 6.07 -16.92
N TYR A 133 8.41 6.71 -18.08
CA TYR A 133 7.28 6.49 -19.01
C TYR A 133 7.34 5.14 -19.72
N HIS A 134 8.52 4.54 -19.78
CA HIS A 134 8.75 3.24 -20.44
C HIS A 134 8.90 2.08 -19.45
N LEU A 135 8.56 2.29 -18.18
CA LEU A 135 8.62 1.26 -17.16
C LEU A 135 7.57 0.17 -17.42
N GLN A 136 8.05 -1.05 -17.63
CA GLN A 136 7.19 -2.24 -17.73
C GLN A 136 6.91 -2.87 -16.36
N ILE A 137 7.78 -2.63 -15.39
CA ILE A 137 7.66 -3.14 -14.03
C ILE A 137 7.84 -1.99 -13.03
N PRO A 138 7.19 -2.05 -11.86
CA PRO A 138 7.41 -1.08 -10.80
C PRO A 138 8.85 -1.17 -10.30
N VAL A 139 9.40 -0.02 -9.94
CA VAL A 139 10.79 0.11 -9.51
C VAL A 139 10.87 0.88 -8.20
N LEU A 140 11.87 0.58 -7.38
CA LEU A 140 12.15 1.35 -6.17
C LEU A 140 13.01 2.55 -6.56
N VAL A 141 12.70 3.73 -6.02
CA VAL A 141 13.48 4.95 -6.23
C VAL A 141 13.84 5.56 -4.88
N LEU A 142 14.97 6.26 -4.86
CA LEU A 142 15.44 6.98 -3.69
C LEU A 142 15.12 8.48 -3.86
N MET A 143 14.24 8.99 -3.00
CA MET A 143 13.88 10.41 -2.95
C MET A 143 14.55 11.07 -1.75
N ASN A 144 14.92 12.34 -1.89
CA ASN A 144 15.37 13.20 -0.80
C ASN A 144 14.28 14.22 -0.49
N ILE A 145 13.70 14.10 0.70
CA ILE A 145 12.67 15.00 1.21
C ILE A 145 13.30 15.78 2.37
N ASN A 146 13.65 17.04 2.15
CA ASN A 146 14.20 17.94 3.17
C ASN A 146 15.42 17.38 3.91
N GLY A 147 16.32 16.68 3.21
CA GLY A 147 17.53 16.08 3.78
C GLY A 147 17.35 14.65 4.30
N TYR A 148 16.15 14.09 4.20
CA TYR A 148 15.87 12.70 4.57
C TYR A 148 15.72 11.83 3.31
N GLU A 149 16.53 10.77 3.24
CA GLU A 149 16.49 9.78 2.16
C GLU A 149 15.36 8.77 2.38
N HIS A 150 14.45 8.65 1.41
CA HIS A 150 13.25 7.84 1.51
C HIS A 150 13.06 6.95 0.28
N PHE A 151 12.83 5.66 0.50
CA PHE A 151 12.52 4.71 -0.57
C PHE A 151 11.03 4.67 -0.85
N VAL A 152 10.67 4.88 -2.11
CA VAL A 152 9.30 4.74 -2.61
C VAL A 152 9.27 3.87 -3.86
N ILE A 153 8.10 3.35 -4.21
CA ILE A 153 7.91 2.57 -5.43
C ILE A 153 7.30 3.49 -6.48
N VAL A 154 7.92 3.58 -7.66
CA VAL A 154 7.30 4.15 -8.85
C VAL A 154 6.55 3.03 -9.55
N LYS A 155 5.23 3.18 -9.66
CA LYS A 155 4.35 2.23 -10.36
C LYS A 155 4.34 2.50 -11.85
N HIS A 156 4.17 3.77 -12.22
CA HIS A 156 4.00 4.23 -13.59
C HIS A 156 4.22 5.75 -13.68
N ALA A 157 4.47 6.26 -14.89
CA ALA A 157 4.45 7.68 -15.19
C ALA A 157 3.65 7.93 -16.47
N GLU A 158 2.72 8.90 -16.42
CA GLU A 158 1.79 9.22 -17.51
C GLU A 158 1.34 10.69 -17.39
N ASP A 159 1.13 11.37 -18.52
CA ASP A 159 0.63 12.76 -18.58
C ASP A 159 1.36 13.76 -17.66
N GLY A 160 2.70 13.71 -17.58
CA GLY A 160 3.46 14.62 -16.70
C GLY A 160 3.29 14.32 -15.21
N ARG A 161 2.81 13.13 -14.86
CA ARG A 161 2.54 12.71 -13.47
C ARG A 161 3.21 11.37 -13.18
N VAL A 162 3.68 11.22 -11.95
CA VAL A 162 4.31 9.99 -11.47
C VAL A 162 3.45 9.37 -10.38
N PHE A 163 3.12 8.10 -10.57
CA PHE A 163 2.32 7.30 -9.64
C PHE A 163 3.25 6.59 -8.67
N LEU A 164 3.15 6.94 -7.39
CA LEU A 164 4.00 6.41 -6.33
C LEU A 164 3.21 5.56 -5.35
N ALA A 165 3.81 4.46 -4.92
CA ALA A 165 3.40 3.69 -3.76
C ALA A 165 4.41 3.94 -2.64
N ASP A 166 4.03 4.74 -1.66
CA ASP A 166 4.87 5.14 -0.53
C ASP A 166 4.53 4.30 0.71
N PRO A 167 5.47 3.52 1.29
CA PRO A 167 5.21 2.75 2.51
C PRO A 167 4.80 3.58 3.73
N ALA A 168 5.23 4.84 3.80
CA ALA A 168 4.89 5.76 4.89
C ALA A 168 3.55 6.44 4.63
N LEU A 169 3.31 6.88 3.40
CA LEU A 169 2.23 7.83 3.10
C LEU A 169 1.15 7.29 2.15
N GLY A 170 1.30 6.05 1.69
CA GLY A 170 0.38 5.34 0.81
C GLY A 170 0.50 5.72 -0.67
N ASN A 171 -0.48 5.31 -1.48
CA ASN A 171 -0.52 5.63 -2.90
C ASN A 171 -0.74 7.13 -3.12
N ARG A 172 0.08 7.74 -3.96
CA ARG A 172 0.03 9.18 -4.28
C ARG A 172 0.39 9.40 -5.74
N ILE A 173 0.00 10.57 -6.24
CA ILE A 173 0.34 11.04 -7.58
C ILE A 173 0.99 12.40 -7.41
N VAL A 174 2.16 12.54 -8.02
CA VAL A 174 2.95 13.78 -7.96
C VAL A 174 3.20 14.29 -9.37
N ALA A 175 3.32 15.60 -9.53
CA ALA A 175 3.76 16.17 -10.80
C ALA A 175 5.21 15.74 -11.06
N GLU A 176 5.55 15.42 -12.31
CA GLU A 176 6.90 15.00 -12.69
C GLU A 176 7.95 16.04 -12.30
N GLY A 177 7.66 17.33 -12.50
CA GLY A 177 8.58 18.41 -12.14
C GLY A 177 8.89 18.48 -10.63
N ASP A 178 7.96 18.09 -9.77
CA ASP A 178 8.20 18.06 -8.32
C ASP A 178 8.89 16.77 -7.88
N PHE A 179 8.57 15.66 -8.56
CA PHE A 179 9.28 14.40 -8.39
C PHE A 179 10.77 14.55 -8.77
N ALA A 180 11.07 15.13 -9.92
CA ALA A 180 12.43 15.30 -10.43
C ALA A 180 13.33 16.17 -9.51
N LYS A 181 12.75 17.12 -8.76
CA LYS A 181 13.50 17.94 -7.78
C LYS A 181 13.97 17.15 -6.56
N THR A 182 13.20 16.14 -6.17
CA THR A 182 13.46 15.34 -4.95
C THR A 182 14.15 14.02 -5.28
N TRP A 183 14.06 13.54 -6.51
CA TRP A 183 14.65 12.30 -6.95
C TRP A 183 16.11 12.46 -7.42
N ASN A 184 16.98 11.52 -7.03
CA ASN A 184 18.40 11.55 -7.35
C ASN A 184 18.77 10.85 -8.69
N GLY A 185 17.78 10.39 -9.46
CA GLY A 185 17.98 9.67 -10.72
C GLY A 185 18.31 8.18 -10.55
N LEU A 186 18.42 7.68 -9.32
CA LEU A 186 18.69 6.27 -9.04
C LEU A 186 17.40 5.46 -8.95
N VAL A 187 17.45 4.29 -9.57
CA VAL A 187 16.35 3.34 -9.65
C VAL A 187 16.87 1.96 -9.33
N PHE A 188 16.14 1.22 -8.51
CA PHE A 188 16.41 -0.18 -8.19
C PHE A 188 15.29 -1.06 -8.75
N ALA A 189 15.63 -1.85 -9.75
CA ALA A 189 14.76 -2.83 -10.35
C ALA A 189 15.07 -4.22 -9.78
N VAL A 190 14.02 -4.95 -9.42
CA VAL A 190 14.10 -6.37 -9.09
C VAL A 190 13.59 -7.14 -10.31
N LEU A 191 14.41 -8.06 -10.82
CA LEU A 191 14.16 -8.88 -12.00
C LEU A 191 14.20 -10.36 -11.61
N GLY A 192 13.43 -11.24 -12.25
CA GLY A 192 13.53 -12.67 -11.93
C GLY A 192 12.40 -13.49 -12.52
N LYS A 193 11.76 -14.32 -11.67
CA LYS A 193 10.52 -15.05 -11.99
C LYS A 193 9.52 -14.13 -12.72
N PRO A 194 8.62 -14.67 -13.55
CA PRO A 194 7.63 -13.84 -14.25
C PRO A 194 6.90 -12.97 -13.23
N PHE A 195 6.96 -11.66 -13.44
CA PHE A 195 6.23 -10.70 -12.65
C PHE A 195 4.74 -10.96 -12.86
N LYS A 196 3.94 -10.86 -11.79
CA LYS A 196 2.49 -11.07 -11.90
C LYS A 196 1.87 -10.03 -12.82
N GLU A 197 1.32 -10.47 -13.95
CA GLU A 197 0.62 -9.59 -14.88
C GLU A 197 -0.64 -8.97 -14.25
N ASP A 198 -1.28 -9.72 -13.36
CA ASP A 198 -2.44 -9.29 -12.58
C ASP A 198 -2.07 -8.47 -11.33
N SER A 199 -0.80 -8.05 -11.21
CA SER A 199 -0.34 -7.32 -10.03
C SER A 199 -1.10 -6.01 -9.85
N PRO A 200 -1.60 -5.70 -8.63
CA PRO A 200 -2.21 -4.41 -8.35
C PRO A 200 -1.22 -3.24 -8.43
N LEU A 201 0.09 -3.54 -8.54
CA LEU A 201 1.11 -2.52 -8.80
C LEU A 201 1.15 -2.07 -10.26
N LEU A 202 0.64 -2.87 -11.18
CA LEU A 202 0.48 -2.50 -12.60
C LEU A 202 -0.91 -1.92 -12.88
N GLN A 203 -1.89 -2.25 -12.05
CA GLN A 203 -3.28 -1.86 -12.22
C GLN A 203 -3.65 -0.60 -11.44
N ASN A 204 -4.75 0.05 -11.87
CA ASN A 204 -5.32 1.22 -11.21
C ASN A 204 -4.32 2.37 -11.03
N ASN A 205 -3.42 2.56 -12.00
CA ASN A 205 -2.49 3.70 -12.06
C ASN A 205 -3.21 4.94 -12.61
N GLU A 206 -4.39 5.23 -12.07
CA GLU A 206 -5.18 6.40 -12.42
C GLU A 206 -5.83 6.95 -11.15
N SER A 207 -5.87 8.28 -11.03
CA SER A 207 -6.50 8.88 -9.87
C SER A 207 -8.02 8.74 -9.97
N LEU A 208 -8.67 8.34 -8.89
CA LEU A 208 -10.14 8.26 -8.86
C LEU A 208 -10.76 9.62 -9.20
N ALA A 209 -10.17 10.72 -8.74
CA ALA A 209 -10.64 12.06 -9.07
C ALA A 209 -10.54 12.38 -10.57
N LEU A 210 -9.48 11.92 -11.24
CA LEU A 210 -9.32 12.05 -12.69
C LEU A 210 -10.32 11.17 -13.43
N LYS A 211 -10.54 9.93 -12.99
CA LYS A 211 -11.59 9.08 -13.54
C LYS A 211 -12.96 9.74 -13.43
N LEU A 212 -13.30 10.25 -12.26
CA LEU A 212 -14.57 10.92 -12.02
C LEU A 212 -14.70 12.19 -12.84
N ARG A 213 -13.62 12.98 -12.98
CA ARG A 213 -13.61 14.18 -13.83
C ARG A 213 -13.76 13.80 -15.31
N ALA A 214 -13.03 12.81 -15.80
CA ALA A 214 -13.13 12.33 -17.17
C ALA A 214 -14.53 11.79 -17.47
N ASN A 215 -15.08 10.99 -16.56
CA ASN A 215 -16.46 10.50 -16.64
C ASN A 215 -17.47 11.65 -16.59
N ALA A 216 -17.28 12.66 -15.74
CA ALA A 216 -18.16 13.82 -15.68
C ALA A 216 -18.07 14.70 -16.94
N LEU A 217 -16.89 14.83 -17.55
CA LEU A 217 -16.72 15.52 -18.83
C LEU A 217 -17.39 14.74 -19.98
N ALA A 218 -17.21 13.41 -20.01
CA ALA A 218 -17.86 12.54 -20.98
C ALA A 218 -19.39 12.57 -20.82
N ASN A 219 -19.87 12.36 -19.60
CA ASN A 219 -21.30 12.28 -19.28
C ASN A 219 -21.98 13.66 -19.22
N GLY A 220 -21.23 14.75 -19.01
CA GLY A 220 -21.76 16.11 -19.01
C GLY A 220 -22.18 16.59 -20.41
N THR A 221 -21.70 15.94 -21.46
CA THR A 221 -22.18 16.13 -22.84
C THR A 221 -23.28 15.14 -23.25
N ALA A 222 -23.45 14.06 -22.49
CA ALA A 222 -24.57 13.15 -22.68
C ALA A 222 -25.85 13.83 -22.14
N ALA A 223 -26.96 13.67 -22.85
CA ALA A 223 -28.26 14.12 -22.35
C ALA A 223 -28.46 13.52 -20.95
N THR A 224 -28.62 14.36 -19.93
CA THR A 224 -28.92 13.93 -18.58
C THR A 224 -30.07 12.93 -18.67
N PRO A 225 -29.89 11.65 -18.29
CA PRO A 225 -31.03 10.74 -18.27
C PRO A 225 -32.00 11.35 -17.26
N PHE A 226 -33.11 11.88 -17.76
CA PHE A 226 -34.23 12.30 -16.95
C PHE A 226 -34.72 11.02 -16.26
N VAL A 227 -34.19 10.75 -15.07
CA VAL A 227 -34.85 9.88 -14.12
C VAL A 227 -36.00 10.73 -13.61
N ASP A 228 -37.12 10.62 -14.31
CA ASP A 228 -38.38 11.24 -13.91
C ASP A 228 -38.81 10.55 -12.61
N TYR A 229 -38.34 11.09 -11.49
CA TYR A 229 -38.79 10.69 -10.16
C TYR A 229 -40.21 11.19 -9.99
N GLY A 230 -41.17 10.58 -10.71
CA GLY A 230 -42.62 10.87 -10.76
C GLY A 230 -43.13 11.93 -9.79
N LEU A 231 -42.66 13.17 -9.96
CA LEU A 231 -43.14 14.32 -9.22
C LEU A 231 -44.18 14.89 -10.16
N GLU A 232 -45.37 14.30 -10.08
CA GLU A 232 -46.52 14.84 -10.75
C GLU A 232 -46.60 16.34 -10.42
N ARG A 233 -46.52 17.14 -11.47
CA ARG A 233 -46.72 18.57 -11.39
C ARG A 233 -48.15 18.76 -10.90
N ALA A 234 -48.33 19.09 -9.62
CA ALA A 234 -49.62 19.53 -9.12
C ALA A 234 -49.97 20.83 -9.84
N VAL A 235 -50.80 20.72 -10.87
CA VAL A 235 -51.41 21.86 -11.55
C VAL A 235 -52.50 22.35 -10.61
N MET A 236 -52.19 23.36 -9.79
CA MET A 236 -53.21 24.11 -9.05
C MET A 236 -53.79 25.16 -10.00
N PHE A 237 -55.11 25.10 -10.14
CA PHE A 237 -55.97 26.05 -10.86
C PHE A 237 -55.86 27.46 -10.27
#